data_AF-A0A968NLL1-F1
#
_entry.id   AF-A0A968NLL1-F1
#
_cell.length_a   1.000
_cell.length_b   1.000
_cell.length_c   1.000
_cell.angle_alpha   90.00
_cell.angle_beta   90.00
_cell.angle_gamma   90.00
#
_symmetry.space_group_name_H-M   'P 1'
#
loop_
_entity.id
_entity.type
_entity.pdbx_description
1 polymer ?
#
loop_
_entity_poly.entity_id
_entity_poly.type
_entity_poly.pdbx_seq_one_letter_code
_entity_poly.pdbx_strand_id
1 'polypeptide(L)'
;MKTSSISHWYEENLATLIQSTGYIHQYLENKLEDKVIQPLPPETILPTSALANLCRLFSLTEFERDILLLCTAVELDPSLAQLCGRLQGNPQLNYPTLALALTTFPQASWAVLSAQNPLQSWRLIEIGTGVTLTLAPLRINPRILSYLLGEAAFDEQLMSFVHPLPLHLKQISLAPSQEQIVEQLVAIWSELSVSSPTLQLCGGEISAKHAIAKAVSMHLGYNLHMISVDVLTQSPHEIYQISNVGKGKPY
;
A
#
# COMPACT_ATOMS: atom_id res chain seq x y z
N MET A 1 11.75 -7.57 24.45
CA MET A 1 10.33 -7.89 24.19
C MET A 1 9.83 -7.36 22.83
N LYS A 2 10.16 -6.14 22.37
CA LYS A 2 9.74 -5.61 21.05
C LYS A 2 10.22 -6.41 19.82
N THR A 3 11.43 -6.97 19.87
CA THR A 3 12.00 -7.74 18.75
C THR A 3 11.25 -9.04 18.46
N SER A 4 10.74 -9.73 19.49
CA SER A 4 9.98 -10.99 19.35
C SER A 4 8.60 -10.76 18.72
N SER A 5 7.96 -9.63 19.03
CA SER A 5 6.66 -9.26 18.44
C SER A 5 6.77 -8.89 16.95
N ILE A 6 7.88 -8.27 16.54
CA ILE A 6 8.13 -7.90 15.14
C ILE A 6 8.42 -9.14 14.30
N SER A 7 9.25 -10.06 14.80
CA SER A 7 9.51 -11.33 14.12
C SER A 7 8.24 -12.18 13.98
N HIS A 8 7.39 -12.20 15.02
CA HIS A 8 6.14 -12.93 14.99
C HIS A 8 5.15 -12.38 13.94
N TRP A 9 4.96 -11.05 13.88
CA TRP A 9 4.13 -10.43 12.85
C TRP A 9 4.64 -10.73 11.44
N TYR A 10 5.96 -10.68 11.24
CA TYR A 10 6.57 -10.94 9.92
C TYR A 10 6.28 -12.37 9.44
N GLU A 11 6.42 -13.36 10.32
CA GLU A 11 6.10 -14.77 10.03
C GLU A 11 4.62 -14.95 9.69
N GLU A 12 3.71 -14.38 10.47
CA GLU A 12 2.26 -14.43 10.23
C GLU A 12 1.85 -13.73 8.93
N ASN A 13 2.46 -12.58 8.64
CA ASN A 13 2.24 -11.84 7.41
C ASN A 13 2.68 -12.66 6.18
N LEU A 14 3.88 -13.23 6.22
CA LEU A 14 4.41 -14.04 5.12
C LEU A 14 3.58 -15.32 4.93
N ALA A 15 3.20 -16.00 6.01
CA ALA A 15 2.33 -17.17 5.94
C ALA A 15 0.98 -16.83 5.29
N THR A 16 0.38 -15.70 5.67
CA THR A 16 -0.87 -15.20 5.08
C THR A 16 -0.71 -14.93 3.58
N LEU A 17 0.41 -14.28 3.18
CA LEU A 17 0.67 -13.97 1.78
C LEU A 17 0.86 -15.25 0.95
N ILE A 18 1.68 -16.19 1.41
CA ILE A 18 1.94 -17.48 0.75
C ILE A 18 0.64 -18.28 0.61
N GLN A 19 -0.19 -18.32 1.65
CA GLN A 19 -1.47 -19.01 1.60
C GLN A 19 -2.42 -18.36 0.59
N SER A 20 -2.45 -17.02 0.55
CA SER A 20 -3.30 -16.26 -0.38
C SER A 20 -2.85 -16.45 -1.84
N THR A 21 -1.55 -16.44 -2.14
CA THR A 21 -1.04 -16.71 -3.49
C THR A 21 -1.16 -18.19 -3.87
N GLY A 22 -1.01 -19.10 -2.90
CA GLY A 22 -1.26 -20.54 -3.08
C GLY A 22 -2.72 -20.83 -3.45
N TYR A 23 -3.67 -20.07 -2.92
CA TYR A 23 -5.05 -20.16 -3.38
C TYR A 23 -5.19 -19.75 -4.85
N ILE A 24 -4.56 -18.65 -5.28
CA ILE A 24 -4.62 -18.24 -6.69
C ILE A 24 -4.07 -19.36 -7.58
N HIS A 25 -2.96 -19.99 -7.19
CA HIS A 25 -2.42 -21.16 -7.87
C HIS A 25 -3.48 -22.26 -8.02
N GLN A 26 -4.03 -22.74 -6.91
CA GLN A 26 -5.04 -23.80 -6.92
C GLN A 26 -6.30 -23.41 -7.71
N TYR A 27 -6.69 -22.14 -7.66
CA TYR A 27 -7.82 -21.60 -8.42
C TYR A 27 -7.57 -21.71 -9.93
N LEU A 28 -6.40 -21.27 -10.40
CA LEU A 28 -6.03 -21.33 -11.82
C LEU A 28 -5.92 -22.78 -12.32
N GLU A 29 -5.38 -23.69 -11.52
CA GLU A 29 -5.33 -25.12 -11.85
C GLU A 29 -6.73 -25.72 -11.98
N ASN A 30 -7.61 -25.47 -10.99
CA ASN A 30 -8.99 -25.95 -11.05
C ASN A 30 -9.74 -25.38 -12.26
N LYS A 31 -9.47 -24.12 -12.63
CA LYS A 31 -10.01 -23.49 -13.84
C LYS A 31 -9.54 -24.17 -15.12
N LEU A 32 -8.27 -24.59 -15.20
CA LEU A 32 -7.75 -25.33 -16.34
C LEU A 32 -8.37 -26.72 -16.49
N GLU A 33 -8.76 -27.33 -15.38
CA GLU A 33 -9.32 -28.68 -15.34
C GLU A 33 -10.86 -28.69 -15.36
N ASP A 34 -11.50 -27.54 -15.62
CA ASP A 34 -12.96 -27.34 -15.58
C ASP A 34 -13.62 -27.86 -14.29
N LYS A 35 -12.87 -27.87 -13.18
CA LYS A 35 -13.36 -28.30 -11.87
C LYS A 35 -14.27 -27.24 -11.25
N VAL A 36 -15.16 -27.68 -10.35
CA VAL A 36 -15.97 -26.74 -9.54
C VAL A 36 -15.04 -25.97 -8.61
N ILE A 37 -15.11 -24.64 -8.70
CA ILE A 37 -14.20 -23.76 -7.96
C ILE A 37 -14.89 -23.24 -6.71
N GLN A 38 -14.23 -23.40 -5.57
CA GLN A 38 -14.69 -22.86 -4.31
C GLN A 38 -14.08 -21.47 -4.08
N PRO A 39 -14.86 -20.47 -3.63
CA PRO A 39 -14.32 -19.16 -3.27
C PRO A 39 -13.29 -19.28 -2.13
N LEU A 40 -12.35 -18.33 -2.06
CA LEU A 40 -11.41 -18.19 -0.95
C LEU A 40 -12.20 -18.20 0.35
N PRO A 41 -11.90 -19.09 1.31
CA PRO A 41 -12.53 -19.00 2.61
C PRO A 41 -12.20 -17.61 3.20
N PRO A 42 -13.20 -16.82 3.64
CA PRO A 42 -12.98 -15.47 4.17
C PRO A 42 -12.06 -15.44 5.39
N GLU A 43 -11.91 -16.56 6.10
CA GLU A 43 -11.05 -16.72 7.29
C GLU A 43 -9.54 -16.84 6.96
N THR A 44 -9.18 -16.86 5.68
CA THR A 44 -7.79 -17.14 5.25
C THR A 44 -6.86 -15.93 5.39
N ILE A 45 -7.39 -14.71 5.37
CA ILE A 45 -6.57 -13.49 5.41
C ILE A 45 -6.57 -12.93 6.82
N LEU A 46 -5.43 -13.02 7.49
CA LEU A 46 -5.25 -12.43 8.82
C LEU A 46 -5.52 -10.92 8.78
N PRO A 47 -6.43 -10.36 9.60
CA PRO A 47 -6.78 -8.94 9.55
C PRO A 47 -5.62 -7.97 9.81
N THR A 48 -4.58 -8.43 10.48
CA THR A 48 -3.35 -7.67 10.79
C THR A 48 -2.26 -7.80 9.72
N SER A 49 -2.47 -8.63 8.69
CA SER A 49 -1.54 -8.78 7.56
C SER A 49 -1.46 -7.52 6.71
N ALA A 50 -0.34 -7.35 6.00
CA ALA A 50 -0.15 -6.28 5.03
C ALA A 50 -1.21 -6.33 3.93
N LEU A 51 -1.57 -7.52 3.45
CA LEU A 51 -2.61 -7.70 2.43
C LEU A 51 -3.98 -7.21 2.91
N ALA A 52 -4.42 -7.62 4.11
CA ALA A 52 -5.69 -7.16 4.67
C ALA A 52 -5.71 -5.65 4.85
N ASN A 53 -4.61 -5.09 5.37
CA ASN A 53 -4.49 -3.66 5.57
C ASN A 53 -4.56 -2.89 4.24
N LEU A 54 -3.86 -3.37 3.21
CA LEU A 54 -3.86 -2.77 1.87
C LEU A 54 -5.26 -2.80 1.25
N CYS A 55 -5.96 -3.94 1.32
CA CYS A 55 -7.33 -4.05 0.82
C CYS A 55 -8.27 -3.08 1.51
N ARG A 56 -8.15 -2.93 2.83
CA ARG A 56 -8.96 -1.99 3.63
C ARG A 56 -8.63 -0.54 3.29
N LEU A 57 -7.35 -0.17 3.22
CA LEU A 57 -6.90 1.19 2.93
C LEU A 57 -7.38 1.67 1.56
N PHE A 58 -7.29 0.83 0.54
CA PHE A 58 -7.69 1.19 -0.82
C PHE A 58 -9.12 0.77 -1.18
N SER A 59 -9.88 0.23 -0.21
CA SER A 59 -11.25 -0.28 -0.42
C SER A 59 -11.35 -1.21 -1.63
N LEU A 60 -10.41 -2.17 -1.71
CA LEU A 60 -10.36 -3.14 -2.79
C LEU A 60 -11.52 -4.14 -2.66
N THR A 61 -12.19 -4.39 -3.77
CA THR A 61 -13.12 -5.50 -3.95
C THR A 61 -12.36 -6.83 -3.99
N GLU A 62 -13.08 -7.95 -3.83
CA GLU A 62 -12.48 -9.28 -3.97
C GLU A 62 -11.81 -9.48 -5.34
N PHE A 63 -12.48 -9.04 -6.41
CA PHE A 63 -11.92 -9.10 -7.76
C PHE A 63 -10.62 -8.29 -7.91
N GLU A 64 -10.57 -7.08 -7.35
CA GLU A 64 -9.36 -6.25 -7.39
C GLU A 64 -8.22 -6.85 -6.55
N ARG A 65 -8.54 -7.41 -5.37
CA ARG A 65 -7.58 -8.16 -4.54
C ARG A 65 -7.02 -9.37 -5.30
N ASP A 66 -7.88 -10.12 -5.98
CA ASP A 66 -7.46 -11.34 -6.69
C ASP A 66 -6.56 -11.01 -7.89
N ILE A 67 -6.77 -9.87 -8.56
CA ILE A 67 -5.83 -9.34 -9.57
C ILE A 67 -4.48 -8.99 -8.95
N LEU A 68 -4.47 -8.30 -7.80
CA LEU A 68 -3.23 -7.95 -7.09
C LEU A 68 -2.48 -9.23 -6.67
N LEU A 69 -3.19 -10.22 -6.13
CA LEU A 69 -2.63 -11.51 -5.73
C LEU A 69 -2.13 -12.32 -6.93
N LEU A 70 -2.81 -12.28 -8.08
CA LEU A 70 -2.32 -12.90 -9.31
C LEU A 70 -0.98 -12.31 -9.76
N CYS A 71 -0.87 -10.97 -9.76
CA CYS A 71 0.39 -10.30 -10.08
C CYS A 71 1.48 -10.63 -9.07
N THR A 72 1.12 -10.72 -7.77
CA THR A 72 2.06 -11.12 -6.71
C THR A 72 2.52 -12.58 -6.88
N ALA A 73 1.60 -13.49 -7.15
CA ALA A 73 1.87 -14.93 -7.20
C ALA A 73 2.84 -15.28 -8.33
N VAL A 74 2.76 -14.60 -9.49
CA VAL A 74 3.69 -14.78 -10.61
C VAL A 74 5.14 -14.37 -10.24
N GLU A 75 5.32 -13.40 -9.36
CA GLU A 75 6.66 -13.01 -8.88
C GLU A 75 7.22 -14.00 -7.84
N LEU A 76 6.36 -14.66 -7.06
CA LEU A 76 6.76 -15.58 -6.00
C LEU A 76 6.90 -17.04 -6.47
N ASP A 77 6.13 -17.44 -7.49
CA ASP A 77 6.07 -18.81 -8.00
C ASP A 77 6.08 -18.81 -9.54
N PRO A 78 7.20 -19.18 -10.18
CA PRO A 78 7.32 -19.24 -11.63
C PRO A 78 6.32 -20.19 -12.32
N SER A 79 5.73 -21.14 -11.60
CA SER A 79 4.73 -22.05 -12.18
C SER A 79 3.42 -21.31 -12.52
N LEU A 80 3.08 -20.23 -11.80
CA LEU A 80 1.91 -19.40 -12.10
C LEU A 80 2.02 -18.70 -13.46
N ALA A 81 3.24 -18.28 -13.84
CA ALA A 81 3.50 -17.73 -15.16
C ALA A 81 3.09 -18.73 -16.26
N GLN A 82 3.45 -20.01 -16.07
CA GLN A 82 3.09 -21.08 -17.01
C GLN A 82 1.58 -21.32 -17.05
N LEU A 83 0.90 -21.28 -15.90
CA LEU A 83 -0.56 -21.39 -15.82
C LEU A 83 -1.26 -20.25 -16.55
N CYS A 84 -0.75 -19.01 -16.45
CA CYS A 84 -1.25 -17.87 -17.22
C CYS A 84 -1.19 -18.14 -18.73
N GLY A 85 -0.07 -18.68 -19.22
CA GLY A 85 0.09 -19.02 -20.64
C GLY A 85 -0.87 -20.13 -21.10
N ARG A 86 -1.07 -21.14 -20.25
CA ARG A 86 -2.02 -22.25 -20.53
C ARG A 86 -3.47 -21.76 -20.58
N LEU A 87 -3.90 -20.95 -19.62
CA LEU A 87 -5.26 -20.39 -19.57
C LEU A 87 -5.53 -19.42 -20.72
N GLN A 88 -4.52 -18.70 -21.17
CA GLN A 88 -4.62 -17.80 -22.33
C GLN A 88 -4.47 -18.53 -23.68
N GLY A 89 -4.26 -19.85 -23.68
CA GLY A 89 -4.08 -20.66 -24.90
C GLY A 89 -2.81 -20.35 -25.67
N ASN A 90 -1.85 -19.63 -25.08
CA ASN A 90 -0.59 -19.26 -25.70
C ASN A 90 0.54 -19.25 -24.65
N PRO A 91 1.49 -20.20 -24.72
CA PRO A 91 2.62 -20.27 -23.78
C PRO A 91 3.51 -19.02 -23.76
N GLN A 92 3.49 -18.18 -24.79
CA GLN A 92 4.23 -16.90 -24.84
C GLN A 92 3.53 -15.79 -24.03
N LEU A 93 2.26 -15.98 -23.65
CA LEU A 93 1.51 -15.10 -22.76
C LEU A 93 1.62 -15.61 -21.31
N ASN A 94 2.84 -15.84 -20.84
CA ASN A 94 3.12 -16.36 -19.50
C ASN A 94 3.07 -15.28 -18.41
N TYR A 95 2.14 -14.34 -18.53
CA TYR A 95 1.98 -13.20 -17.63
C TYR A 95 0.50 -12.87 -17.41
N PRO A 96 0.16 -12.24 -16.26
CA PRO A 96 -1.20 -11.81 -15.99
C PRO A 96 -1.67 -10.73 -16.98
N THR A 97 -2.94 -10.77 -17.34
CA THR A 97 -3.62 -9.75 -18.16
C THR A 97 -5.00 -9.44 -17.56
N LEU A 98 -5.57 -8.27 -17.86
CA LEU A 98 -6.95 -7.97 -17.41
C LEU A 98 -7.94 -8.90 -18.12
N ALA A 99 -7.68 -9.28 -19.37
CA ALA A 99 -8.47 -10.27 -20.08
C ALA A 99 -8.50 -11.61 -19.34
N LEU A 100 -7.33 -12.12 -18.92
CA LEU A 100 -7.24 -13.34 -18.11
C LEU A 100 -8.09 -13.18 -16.83
N ALA A 101 -7.83 -12.15 -16.04
CA ALA A 101 -8.56 -11.92 -14.79
C ALA A 101 -10.09 -11.86 -14.97
N LEU A 102 -10.58 -11.12 -15.97
CA LEU A 102 -12.01 -10.96 -16.27
C LEU A 102 -12.68 -12.28 -16.67
N THR A 103 -11.96 -13.18 -17.34
CA THR A 103 -12.48 -14.50 -17.74
C THR A 103 -12.34 -15.56 -16.65
N THR A 104 -11.41 -15.36 -15.71
CA THR A 104 -11.02 -16.37 -14.74
C THR A 104 -11.66 -16.14 -13.38
N PHE A 105 -11.59 -14.93 -12.81
CA PHE A 105 -12.03 -14.69 -11.43
C PHE A 105 -13.53 -14.44 -11.30
N PRO A 106 -14.14 -14.77 -10.15
CA PRO A 106 -15.55 -14.48 -9.90
C PRO A 106 -15.75 -12.98 -9.66
N GLN A 107 -17.01 -12.53 -9.72
CA GLN A 107 -17.36 -11.11 -9.50
C GLN A 107 -16.57 -10.13 -10.39
N ALA A 108 -16.16 -10.60 -11.58
CA ALA A 108 -15.43 -9.82 -12.55
C ALA A 108 -16.19 -8.54 -12.90
N SER A 109 -15.50 -7.41 -12.85
CA SER A 109 -16.07 -6.09 -13.12
C SER A 109 -15.24 -5.32 -14.11
N TRP A 110 -15.91 -4.79 -15.16
CA TRP A 110 -15.30 -3.91 -16.14
C TRP A 110 -14.83 -2.56 -15.55
N ALA A 111 -15.24 -2.24 -14.32
CA ALA A 111 -14.74 -1.06 -13.60
C ALA A 111 -13.21 -1.07 -13.43
N VAL A 112 -12.57 -2.25 -13.50
CA VAL A 112 -11.10 -2.38 -13.46
C VAL A 112 -10.40 -1.72 -14.63
N LEU A 113 -11.09 -1.49 -15.76
CA LEU A 113 -10.54 -0.78 -16.92
C LEU A 113 -10.42 0.74 -16.69
N SER A 114 -11.15 1.28 -15.72
CA SER A 114 -11.14 2.72 -15.44
C SER A 114 -9.79 3.15 -14.88
N ALA A 115 -9.25 4.27 -15.38
CA ALA A 115 -8.07 4.91 -14.78
C ALA A 115 -8.30 5.38 -13.34
N GLN A 116 -9.57 5.50 -12.92
CA GLN A 116 -9.96 5.80 -11.53
C GLN A 116 -10.07 4.55 -10.66
N ASN A 117 -9.88 3.36 -11.21
CA ASN A 117 -9.87 2.12 -10.43
C ASN A 117 -8.71 2.16 -9.41
N PRO A 118 -8.92 1.75 -8.14
CA PRO A 118 -7.88 1.79 -7.11
C PRO A 118 -6.57 1.11 -7.52
N LEU A 119 -6.60 0.01 -8.26
CA LEU A 119 -5.40 -0.69 -8.71
C LEU A 119 -4.52 0.19 -9.61
N GLN A 120 -5.14 1.02 -10.45
CA GLN A 120 -4.46 1.91 -11.39
C GLN A 120 -4.16 3.28 -10.75
N SER A 121 -5.16 3.90 -10.11
CA SER A 121 -5.04 5.25 -9.55
C SER A 121 -3.98 5.33 -8.45
N TRP A 122 -3.81 4.25 -7.68
CA TRP A 122 -2.79 4.11 -6.64
C TRP A 122 -1.54 3.37 -7.11
N ARG A 123 -1.45 3.04 -8.40
CA ARG A 123 -0.35 2.28 -9.00
C ARG A 123 -0.02 1.02 -8.19
N LEU A 124 -1.04 0.30 -7.73
CA LEU A 124 -0.84 -0.97 -7.02
C LEU A 124 -0.32 -2.05 -7.98
N ILE A 125 -0.74 -1.95 -9.23
CA ILE A 125 -0.21 -2.69 -10.36
C ILE A 125 0.21 -1.70 -11.46
N GLU A 126 1.09 -2.17 -12.33
CA GLU A 126 1.52 -1.50 -13.54
C GLU A 126 0.97 -2.24 -14.76
N ILE A 127 0.38 -1.49 -15.68
CA ILE A 127 -0.09 -2.00 -16.96
C ILE A 127 0.97 -1.66 -18.00
N GLY A 128 1.62 -2.68 -18.56
CA GLY A 128 2.63 -2.50 -19.61
C GLY A 128 2.01 -2.12 -20.96
N THR A 129 2.84 -2.15 -22.00
CA THR A 129 2.38 -1.94 -23.38
C THR A 129 1.86 -3.24 -23.98
N GLY A 130 0.70 -3.20 -24.64
CA GLY A 130 0.12 -4.34 -25.34
C GLY A 130 -0.70 -3.90 -26.56
N VAL A 131 -1.17 -4.87 -27.34
CA VAL A 131 -2.02 -4.60 -28.52
C VAL A 131 -3.33 -3.91 -28.12
N THR A 132 -3.88 -4.29 -26.96
CA THR A 132 -5.03 -3.65 -26.33
C THR A 132 -4.75 -3.48 -24.84
N LEU A 133 -5.55 -2.62 -24.17
CA LEU A 133 -5.46 -2.43 -22.72
C LEU A 133 -5.67 -3.75 -21.96
N THR A 134 -6.62 -4.58 -22.40
CA THR A 134 -6.95 -5.83 -21.69
C THR A 134 -5.92 -6.93 -21.87
N LEU A 135 -5.16 -6.89 -22.97
CA LEU A 135 -4.11 -7.86 -23.30
C LEU A 135 -2.71 -7.39 -22.88
N ALA A 136 -2.58 -6.17 -22.35
CA ALA A 136 -1.32 -5.68 -21.83
C ALA A 136 -0.88 -6.49 -20.60
N PRO A 137 0.44 -6.74 -20.45
CA PRO A 137 0.96 -7.44 -19.28
C PRO A 137 0.72 -6.61 -18.02
N LEU A 138 0.24 -7.26 -16.96
CA LEU A 138 0.12 -6.69 -15.64
C LEU A 138 1.31 -7.10 -14.77
N ARG A 139 1.80 -6.16 -13.97
CA ARG A 139 2.85 -6.40 -12.97
C ARG A 139 2.46 -5.77 -11.66
N ILE A 140 2.83 -6.39 -10.54
CA ILE A 140 2.71 -5.72 -9.25
C ILE A 140 3.75 -4.59 -9.17
N ASN A 141 3.37 -3.45 -8.59
CA ASN A 141 4.36 -2.40 -8.31
C ASN A 141 5.40 -2.92 -7.31
N PRO A 142 6.72 -2.78 -7.57
CA PRO A 142 7.75 -3.30 -6.68
C PRO A 142 7.63 -2.85 -5.23
N ARG A 143 7.15 -1.63 -4.99
CA ARG A 143 6.94 -1.09 -3.63
C ARG A 143 5.81 -1.80 -2.91
N ILE A 144 4.76 -2.12 -3.64
CA ILE A 144 3.63 -2.87 -3.09
C ILE A 144 4.04 -4.32 -2.85
N LEU A 145 4.85 -4.92 -3.72
CA LEU A 145 5.43 -6.24 -3.47
C LEU A 145 6.30 -6.25 -2.19
N SER A 146 7.22 -5.29 -2.04
CA SER A 146 8.02 -5.15 -0.81
C SER A 146 7.14 -4.96 0.43
N TYR A 147 6.12 -4.12 0.34
CA TYR A 147 5.17 -3.91 1.42
C TYR A 147 4.43 -5.19 1.82
N LEU A 148 3.94 -5.97 0.84
CA LEU A 148 3.27 -7.25 1.09
C LEU A 148 4.23 -8.27 1.73
N LEU A 149 5.50 -8.25 1.36
CA LEU A 149 6.54 -9.09 1.96
C LEU A 149 6.96 -8.64 3.37
N GLY A 150 6.49 -7.49 3.86
CA GLY A 150 6.88 -6.93 5.15
C GLY A 150 8.23 -6.19 5.13
N GLU A 151 8.75 -5.92 3.94
CA GLU A 151 9.99 -5.18 3.72
C GLU A 151 9.75 -3.67 3.65
N ALA A 152 10.81 -2.90 3.92
CA ALA A 152 10.74 -1.45 3.83
C ALA A 152 10.52 -0.99 2.37
N ALA A 153 9.31 -0.51 2.08
CA ALA A 153 8.97 0.08 0.79
C ALA A 153 9.24 1.60 0.82
N PHE A 154 10.26 2.06 0.11
CA PHE A 154 10.52 3.48 -0.08
C PHE A 154 9.88 3.97 -1.37
N ASP A 155 9.13 5.06 -1.28
CA ASP A 155 8.67 5.77 -2.46
C ASP A 155 9.77 6.73 -2.91
N GLU A 156 10.47 6.43 -4.01
CA GLU A 156 11.54 7.27 -4.56
C GLU A 156 11.07 8.69 -4.92
N GLN A 157 9.79 8.85 -5.31
CA GLN A 157 9.23 10.18 -5.59
C GLN A 157 9.08 10.95 -4.29
N LEU A 158 8.52 10.32 -3.24
CA LEU A 158 8.46 10.95 -1.91
C LEU A 158 9.86 11.21 -1.35
N MET A 159 10.81 10.30 -1.50
CA MET A 159 12.20 10.48 -1.02
C MET A 159 12.90 11.67 -1.68
N SER A 160 12.51 12.04 -2.90
CA SER A 160 13.02 13.27 -3.55
C SER A 160 12.49 14.56 -2.91
N PHE A 161 11.37 14.49 -2.20
CA PHE A 161 10.66 15.63 -1.60
C PHE A 161 10.72 15.65 -0.07
N VAL A 162 11.05 14.51 0.54
CA VAL A 162 11.17 14.30 1.98
C VAL A 162 12.62 14.51 2.38
N HIS A 163 12.86 15.52 3.21
CA HIS A 163 14.19 15.85 3.70
C HIS A 163 14.29 15.64 5.21
N PRO A 164 15.42 15.15 5.73
CA PRO A 164 15.66 15.14 7.16
C PRO A 164 15.70 16.57 7.69
N LEU A 165 15.37 16.76 8.97
CA LEU A 165 15.48 18.07 9.62
C LEU A 165 16.93 18.62 9.49
N PRO A 166 17.13 19.81 8.88
CA PRO A 166 18.42 20.43 8.72
C PRO A 166 19.22 20.49 10.02
N LEU A 167 20.53 20.26 9.94
CA LEU A 167 21.40 20.21 11.12
C LEU A 167 21.35 21.48 11.97
N HIS A 168 21.20 22.66 11.35
CA HIS A 168 21.10 23.93 12.07
C HIS A 168 19.82 24.06 12.92
N LEU A 169 18.75 23.30 12.60
CA LEU A 169 17.52 23.24 13.38
C LEU A 169 17.59 22.16 14.47
N LYS A 170 18.65 21.34 14.52
CA LYS A 170 18.81 20.31 15.56
C LYS A 170 19.19 20.89 16.91
N GLN A 171 19.67 22.12 17.01
CA GLN A 171 20.16 22.72 18.26
C GLN A 171 19.32 23.91 18.74
N ILE A 172 18.02 23.91 18.46
CA ILE A 172 17.12 24.95 18.97
C ILE A 172 16.66 24.56 20.38
N SER A 173 16.96 25.41 21.36
CA SER A 173 16.44 25.29 22.73
C SER A 173 15.00 25.77 22.78
N LEU A 174 14.15 25.03 23.49
CA LEU A 174 12.74 25.39 23.69
C LEU A 174 12.61 26.39 24.84
N ALA A 175 11.76 27.40 24.66
CA ALA A 175 11.31 28.23 25.78
C ALA A 175 10.28 27.47 26.63
N PRO A 176 10.08 27.83 27.92
CA PRO A 176 9.14 27.12 28.81
C PRO A 176 7.71 27.02 28.25
N SER A 177 7.24 28.06 27.56
CA SER A 177 5.92 28.05 26.90
C SER A 177 5.84 27.06 25.73
N GLN A 178 6.96 26.78 25.06
CA GLN A 178 7.03 25.81 23.96
C GLN A 178 7.14 24.37 24.51
N GLU A 179 7.83 24.17 25.64
CA GLU A 179 7.86 22.88 26.34
C GLU A 179 6.45 22.44 26.76
N GLN A 180 5.64 23.36 27.30
CA GLN A 180 4.24 23.10 27.62
C GLN A 180 3.41 22.67 26.39
N ILE A 181 3.67 23.26 25.23
CA ILE A 181 3.04 22.83 23.97
C ILE A 181 3.48 21.42 23.61
N VAL A 182 4.77 21.10 23.71
CA VAL A 182 5.29 19.75 23.44
C VAL A 182 4.61 18.71 24.33
N GLU A 183 4.50 18.96 25.63
CA GLU A 183 3.83 18.06 26.57
C GLU A 183 2.37 17.81 26.19
N GLN A 184 1.62 18.86 25.83
CA GLN A 184 0.23 18.73 25.39
C GLN A 184 0.12 17.89 24.11
N LEU A 185 0.99 18.12 23.13
CA LEU A 185 0.96 17.39 21.86
C LEU A 185 1.34 15.91 22.05
N VAL A 186 2.33 15.62 22.90
CA VAL A 186 2.73 14.24 23.22
C VAL A 186 1.59 13.50 23.92
N ALA A 187 0.89 14.14 24.86
CA ALA A 187 -0.25 13.55 25.54
C ALA A 187 -1.38 13.18 24.55
N ILE A 188 -1.78 14.13 23.69
CA ILE A 188 -2.82 13.92 22.66
C ILE A 188 -2.45 12.75 21.73
N TRP A 189 -1.20 12.71 21.24
CA TRP A 189 -0.77 11.65 20.35
C TRP A 189 -0.66 10.28 21.03
N SER A 190 -0.36 10.25 22.32
CA SER A 190 -0.20 9.00 23.08
C SER A 190 -1.54 8.33 23.41
N GLU A 191 -2.62 9.12 23.54
CA GLU A 191 -3.97 8.61 23.87
C GLU A 191 -4.74 8.06 22.65
N LEU A 192 -4.32 8.41 21.43
CA LEU A 192 -5.04 8.07 20.20
C LEU A 192 -4.54 6.74 19.61
N SER A 193 -5.42 5.73 19.61
CA SER A 193 -5.10 4.36 19.18
C SER A 193 -5.34 4.06 17.69
N VAL A 194 -6.05 4.92 16.95
CA VAL A 194 -6.60 4.55 15.62
C VAL A 194 -6.12 5.44 14.47
N SER A 195 -5.71 6.69 14.72
CA SER A 195 -5.11 7.56 13.71
C SER A 195 -4.30 8.69 14.36
N SER A 196 -3.07 8.91 13.89
CA SER A 196 -2.28 10.06 14.31
C SER A 196 -2.97 11.37 13.87
N PRO A 197 -3.41 12.24 14.79
CA PRO A 197 -4.07 13.50 14.44
C PRO A 197 -3.14 14.41 13.63
N THR A 198 -3.75 15.19 12.74
CA THR A 198 -3.06 16.30 12.09
C THR A 198 -3.01 17.48 13.05
N LEU A 199 -1.81 18.02 13.29
CA LEU A 199 -1.58 19.14 14.19
C LEU A 199 -1.03 20.33 13.43
N GLN A 200 -1.59 21.52 13.69
CA GLN A 200 -1.16 22.77 13.07
C GLN A 200 -0.51 23.68 14.12
N LEU A 201 0.75 24.02 13.92
CA LEU A 201 1.46 25.00 14.75
C LEU A 201 1.26 26.41 14.19
N CYS A 202 0.46 27.22 14.90
CA CYS A 202 0.18 28.61 14.56
C CYS A 202 1.19 29.54 15.24
N GLY A 203 1.80 30.45 14.48
CA GLY A 203 2.82 31.38 14.97
C GLY A 203 3.69 31.91 13.84
N GLY A 204 4.33 33.06 14.03
CA GLY A 204 5.19 33.69 13.02
C GLY A 204 6.59 33.07 12.96
N GLU A 205 7.07 32.49 14.05
CA GLU A 205 8.44 32.03 14.16
C GLU A 205 8.59 30.58 13.66
N ILE A 206 9.26 30.43 12.52
CA ILE A 206 9.48 29.13 11.87
C ILE A 206 10.43 28.23 12.69
N SER A 207 11.46 28.80 13.32
CA SER A 207 12.40 28.06 14.20
C SER A 207 11.68 27.40 15.38
N ALA A 208 10.78 28.13 16.03
CA ALA A 208 9.97 27.60 17.13
C ALA A 208 9.11 26.40 16.71
N LYS A 209 8.48 26.48 15.53
CA LYS A 209 7.66 25.35 15.01
C LYS A 209 8.49 24.10 14.77
N HIS A 210 9.68 24.25 14.18
CA HIS A 210 10.60 23.13 13.97
C HIS A 210 11.09 22.53 15.28
N ALA A 211 11.41 23.37 16.27
CA ALA A 211 11.85 22.93 17.59
C ALA A 211 10.77 22.10 18.30
N ILE A 212 9.53 22.59 18.28
CA ILE A 212 8.36 21.87 18.84
C ILE A 212 8.15 20.55 18.11
N ALA A 213 8.07 20.55 16.78
CA ALA A 213 7.86 19.33 15.98
C ALA A 213 8.94 18.28 16.26
N LYS A 214 10.21 18.69 16.32
CA LYS A 214 11.35 17.82 16.65
C LYS A 214 11.21 17.22 18.03
N ALA A 215 10.92 18.04 19.05
CA ALA A 215 10.80 17.57 20.42
C ALA A 215 9.65 16.59 20.59
N VAL A 216 8.50 16.84 19.95
CA VAL A 216 7.37 15.90 19.96
C VAL A 216 7.74 14.58 19.28
N SER A 217 8.35 14.62 18.09
CA SER A 217 8.79 13.39 17.41
C SER A 217 9.78 12.57 18.24
N MET A 218 10.73 13.23 18.92
CA MET A 218 11.67 12.56 19.81
C MET A 218 10.97 11.87 20.99
N HIS A 219 10.00 12.53 21.64
CA HIS A 219 9.25 11.94 22.76
C HIS A 219 8.41 10.73 22.32
N LEU A 220 7.83 10.78 21.12
CA LEU A 220 7.02 9.69 20.58
C LEU A 220 7.86 8.58 19.91
N GLY A 221 9.19 8.75 19.79
CA GLY A 221 10.08 7.79 19.14
C GLY A 221 9.96 7.77 17.60
N TYR A 222 9.49 8.86 16.99
CA TYR A 222 9.34 9.00 15.55
C TYR A 222 10.55 9.69 14.90
N ASN A 223 10.83 9.32 13.65
CA ASN A 223 11.81 9.99 12.81
C ASN A 223 11.17 11.17 12.09
N LEU A 224 11.49 12.39 12.51
CA LEU A 224 10.98 13.60 11.88
C LEU A 224 11.59 13.80 10.50
N HIS A 225 10.71 13.93 9.51
CA HIS A 225 11.05 14.37 8.16
C HIS A 225 10.19 15.57 7.77
N MET A 226 10.65 16.34 6.80
CA MET A 226 9.97 17.53 6.31
C MET A 226 9.73 17.46 4.82
N ILE A 227 8.61 18.02 4.39
CA ILE A 227 8.27 18.26 2.99
C ILE A 227 7.92 19.73 2.86
N SER A 228 8.46 20.41 1.84
CA SER A 228 8.02 21.78 1.53
C SER A 228 6.65 21.75 0.87
N VAL A 229 5.77 22.67 1.26
CA VAL A 229 4.45 22.82 0.62
C VAL A 229 4.59 23.19 -0.85
N ASP A 230 5.66 23.88 -1.25
CA ASP A 230 5.92 24.24 -2.65
C ASP A 230 6.17 23.03 -3.55
N VAL A 231 6.50 21.89 -2.92
CA VAL A 231 6.86 20.63 -3.57
C VAL A 231 5.70 19.64 -3.56
N LEU A 232 4.76 19.80 -2.63
CA LEU A 232 3.46 19.15 -2.70
C LEU A 232 2.76 19.70 -3.95
N THR A 233 2.41 18.80 -4.86
CA THR A 233 2.10 19.17 -6.23
C THR A 233 0.95 20.17 -6.32
N GLN A 234 1.09 21.18 -7.19
CA GLN A 234 0.00 22.11 -7.50
C GLN A 234 -1.05 21.51 -8.44
N SER A 235 -0.91 20.22 -8.81
CA SER A 235 -1.84 19.51 -9.67
C SER A 235 -3.14 19.21 -8.90
N PRO A 236 -4.28 19.79 -9.31
CA PRO A 236 -5.56 19.56 -8.63
C PRO A 236 -5.96 18.07 -8.59
N HIS A 237 -5.52 17.30 -9.58
CA HIS A 237 -5.80 15.88 -9.70
C HIS A 237 -5.08 15.04 -8.64
N GLU A 238 -3.82 15.36 -8.35
CA GLU A 238 -3.03 14.64 -7.34
C GLU A 238 -3.49 15.01 -5.92
N ILE A 239 -3.84 16.27 -5.67
CA ILE A 239 -4.45 16.72 -4.41
C ILE A 239 -5.77 15.97 -4.16
N TYR A 240 -6.63 15.84 -5.18
CA TYR A 240 -7.89 15.10 -5.08
C TYR A 240 -7.67 13.63 -4.72
N GLN A 241 -6.70 12.96 -5.36
CA GLN A 241 -6.35 11.58 -5.05
C GLN A 241 -5.91 11.42 -3.59
N ILE A 242 -4.95 12.24 -3.12
CA ILE A 242 -4.43 12.18 -1.73
C ILE A 242 -5.54 12.41 -0.71
N SER A 243 -6.49 13.33 -0.98
CA SER A 243 -7.59 13.64 -0.07
C SER A 243 -8.60 12.50 0.14
N ASN A 244 -8.62 11.51 -0.76
CA ASN A 244 -9.58 10.42 -0.75
C ASN A 244 -9.04 9.10 -0.17
N VAL A 245 -7.76 9.02 0.20
CA VAL A 245 -7.14 7.80 0.79
C VAL A 245 -7.81 7.36 2.10
N GLY A 246 -8.55 8.24 2.78
CA GLY A 246 -9.24 7.94 4.04
C GLY A 246 -10.77 8.01 3.97
N LYS A 247 -11.35 8.38 2.83
CA LYS A 247 -12.80 8.46 2.64
C LYS A 247 -13.21 7.25 1.82
N GLY A 248 -13.72 6.21 2.49
CA GLY A 248 -14.32 5.05 1.81
C GLY A 248 -15.23 5.52 0.67
N LYS A 249 -15.13 4.83 -0.47
CA LYS A 249 -15.78 5.19 -1.74
C LYS A 249 -17.17 5.81 -1.52
N PRO A 250 -17.45 7.03 -1.99
CA PRO A 250 -18.79 7.34 -2.42
C PRO A 250 -19.00 6.64 -3.77
N TYR A 251 -20.20 6.06 -3.93
CA TYR A 251 -20.71 5.31 -5.08
C TYR A 251 -20.45 3.80 -5.05
#